data_AF-A0A395N8I6-F1
#
_entry.id   AF-A0A395N8I6-F1
#
_cell.length_a   1.000
_cell.length_b   1.000
_cell.length_c   1.000
_cell.angle_alpha   90.00
_cell.angle_beta   90.00
_cell.angle_gamma   90.00
#
_symmetry.space_group_name_H-M   'P 1'
#
loop_
_entity.id
_entity.type
_entity.pdbx_description
1 polymer ?
#
loop_
_entity_poly.entity_id
_entity_poly.type
_entity_poly.pdbx_seq_one_letter_code
_entity_poly.pdbx_strand_id
1 'polypeptide(L)'
;TLFIRGDKYETSDVVFGVKSSLIVDLGRVDGETAAKYGVPEGALLLKQDFVLASTRETDDLRDKNAMEAMAKLGLKTRLVDHLPVPDLD
;
A
#
# COMPACT_ATOMS: atom_id res chain seq x y z
N THR A 1 8.92 0.13 3.58
CA THR A 1 9.73 -0.87 4.32
C THR A 1 9.03 -2.21 4.25
N LEU A 2 9.78 -3.29 4.05
CA LEU A 2 9.29 -4.67 4.09
C LEU A 2 9.89 -5.37 5.32
N PHE A 3 9.17 -6.34 5.88
CA PHE A 3 9.54 -7.07 7.09
C PHE A 3 9.69 -8.55 6.77
N ILE A 4 10.80 -9.17 7.16
CA ILE A 4 11.04 -10.58 6.85
C ILE A 4 10.25 -11.45 7.83
N ARG A 5 9.53 -12.44 7.30
CA ARG A 5 8.80 -13.41 8.13
C ARG A 5 9.75 -14.19 9.03
N GLY A 6 9.37 -14.33 10.30
CA GLY A 6 10.14 -15.01 11.34
C GLY A 6 11.15 -14.12 12.05
N ASP A 7 11.21 -12.83 11.74
CA ASP A 7 12.06 -11.89 12.49
C ASP A 7 11.58 -11.76 13.95
N LYS A 8 12.52 -11.66 14.89
CA LYS A 8 12.24 -11.57 16.33
C LYS A 8 11.31 -10.41 16.69
N TYR A 9 11.33 -9.34 15.89
CA TYR A 9 10.57 -8.12 16.11
C TYR A 9 9.43 -7.93 15.09
N GLU A 10 9.05 -8.98 14.34
CA GLU A 10 8.02 -8.94 13.29
C GLU A 10 6.71 -8.27 13.74
N THR A 11 6.32 -8.43 15.01
CA THR A 11 5.05 -7.90 15.55
C THR A 11 5.22 -6.68 16.47
N SER A 12 6.44 -6.21 16.70
CA SER A 12 6.75 -5.24 17.77
C SER A 12 7.63 -4.07 17.36
N ASP A 13 7.80 -3.83 16.06
CA ASP A 13 8.57 -2.68 15.58
C ASP A 13 8.00 -1.34 16.12
N VAL A 14 8.91 -0.46 16.53
CA VAL A 14 8.70 0.65 17.46
C VAL A 14 7.96 1.84 16.86
N VAL A 15 7.68 1.80 15.55
CA VAL A 15 7.05 2.88 14.79
C VAL A 15 5.82 2.37 14.05
N PHE A 16 4.68 2.38 14.74
CA PHE A 16 3.33 2.34 14.14
C PHE A 16 2.87 1.05 13.40
N GLY A 17 3.30 -0.11 13.87
CA GLY A 17 2.63 -1.39 13.59
C GLY A 17 2.88 -1.95 12.18
N VAL A 18 3.55 -3.09 12.13
CA VAL A 18 3.80 -3.84 10.90
C VAL A 18 2.46 -4.17 10.22
N LYS A 19 2.25 -3.66 9.00
CA LYS A 19 1.12 -4.09 8.17
C LYS A 19 1.39 -5.49 7.67
N SER A 20 0.43 -6.39 7.81
CA SER A 20 0.55 -7.78 7.37
C SER A 20 0.91 -7.91 5.88
N SER A 21 0.46 -6.96 5.04
CA SER A 21 0.79 -6.89 3.62
C SER A 21 2.24 -6.54 3.32
N LEU A 22 3.01 -6.09 4.31
CA LEU A 22 4.43 -5.75 4.19
C LEU A 22 5.36 -6.82 4.77
N ILE A 23 4.79 -7.91 5.32
CA ILE A 23 5.55 -9.08 5.78
C ILE A 23 5.78 -10.01 4.59
N VAL A 24 7.04 -10.30 4.29
CA VAL A 24 7.47 -11.02 3.09
C VAL A 24 8.27 -12.27 3.42
N ASP A 25 8.11 -13.27 2.56
CA ASP A 25 8.86 -14.52 2.59
C ASP A 25 10.03 -14.46 1.59
N LEU A 26 11.18 -15.00 1.98
CA LEU A 26 12.33 -15.11 1.09
C LEU A 26 12.28 -16.45 0.35
N GLY A 27 12.30 -16.36 -0.97
CA GLY A 27 12.48 -17.50 -1.86
C GLY A 27 13.95 -17.85 -2.08
N ARG A 28 14.19 -18.72 -3.06
CA ARG A 28 15.50 -19.11 -3.53
C ARG A 28 15.64 -18.79 -5.01
N VAL A 29 16.82 -18.34 -5.42
CA VAL A 29 17.20 -18.14 -6.82
C VAL A 29 17.25 -19.50 -7.52
N ASP A 30 16.58 -19.62 -8.68
CA ASP A 30 16.65 -20.78 -9.57
C ASP A 30 17.78 -20.65 -10.60
N GLY A 31 18.07 -21.74 -11.32
CA GLY A 31 19.14 -21.76 -12.33
C GLY A 31 18.96 -20.74 -13.47
N GLU A 32 17.72 -20.47 -13.89
CA GLU A 32 17.44 -19.48 -14.95
C GLU A 32 17.77 -18.05 -14.48
N THR A 33 17.29 -17.68 -13.29
CA THR A 33 17.56 -16.39 -12.66
C THR A 33 19.05 -16.23 -12.33
N ALA A 34 19.69 -17.31 -11.86
CA ALA A 34 21.13 -17.36 -11.59
C ALA A 34 21.95 -17.05 -12.85
N ALA A 35 21.65 -17.72 -13.96
CA ALA A 35 22.33 -17.48 -15.24
C ALA A 35 22.06 -16.07 -15.79
N LYS A 36 20.81 -15.60 -15.70
CA LYS A 36 20.39 -14.29 -16.22
C LYS A 36 21.07 -13.12 -15.49
N TYR A 37 21.18 -13.19 -14.17
CA TYR A 37 21.65 -12.08 -13.34
C TYR A 37 23.06 -12.31 -12.76
N GLY A 38 23.70 -13.45 -13.04
CA GLY A 38 25.06 -13.77 -12.58
C GLY A 38 25.17 -13.96 -11.07
N VAL A 39 24.11 -14.47 -10.43
CA VAL A 39 24.05 -14.72 -8.99
C VAL A 39 24.02 -16.23 -8.69
N PRO A 40 24.49 -16.69 -7.52
CA PRO A 40 24.46 -18.11 -7.19
C PRO A 40 23.04 -18.68 -7.15
N GLU A 41 22.85 -19.86 -7.73
CA GLU A 41 21.64 -20.65 -7.53
C GLU A 41 21.48 -20.98 -6.03
N GLY A 42 20.25 -20.89 -5.52
CA GLY A 42 19.95 -21.09 -4.11
C GLY A 42 20.26 -19.88 -3.22
N ALA A 43 20.73 -18.75 -3.75
CA ALA A 43 20.80 -17.49 -3.01
C ALA A 43 19.39 -17.04 -2.55
N LEU A 44 19.31 -16.21 -1.51
CA LEU A 44 18.04 -15.67 -1.03
C LEU A 44 17.44 -14.71 -2.07
N LEU A 45 16.15 -14.86 -2.31
CA LEU A 45 15.41 -14.07 -3.31
C LEU A 45 14.22 -13.38 -2.68
N LEU A 46 14.20 -12.05 -2.73
CA LEU A 46 13.05 -11.23 -2.38
C LEU A 46 12.25 -10.90 -3.64
N LYS A 47 10.98 -11.30 -3.68
CA LYS A 47 10.02 -10.90 -4.72
C LYS A 47 8.89 -10.11 -4.06
N GLN A 48 8.67 -8.88 -4.52
CA GLN A 48 7.58 -8.03 -4.05
C GLN A 48 7.08 -7.17 -5.19
N ASP A 49 5.77 -7.22 -5.43
CA ASP A 49 5.10 -6.33 -6.36
C ASP A 49 4.60 -5.08 -5.62
N PHE A 50 4.84 -3.91 -6.22
CA PHE A 50 4.29 -2.65 -5.76
C PHE A 50 3.21 -2.19 -6.74
N VAL A 51 1.98 -2.09 -6.24
CA VAL A 51 0.86 -1.56 -7.01
C VAL A 51 0.77 -0.07 -6.72
N LEU A 52 0.92 0.75 -7.77
CA LEU A 52 0.79 2.19 -7.68
C LEU A 52 -0.61 2.58 -8.14
N ALA A 53 -1.30 3.38 -7.33
CA ALA A 53 -2.53 4.03 -7.77
C ALA A 53 -2.18 5.22 -8.69
N SER A 54 -2.96 5.40 -9.74
CA SER A 54 -2.86 6.61 -10.56
C SER A 54 -3.38 7.83 -9.79
N THR A 55 -2.97 9.02 -10.22
CA THR A 55 -3.48 10.28 -9.67
C THR A 55 -5.00 10.34 -9.73
N ARG A 56 -5.57 9.98 -10.89
CA ARG A 56 -7.02 9.95 -11.09
C ARG A 56 -7.74 9.01 -10.11
N GLU A 57 -7.27 7.77 -9.95
CA GLU A 57 -7.88 6.83 -9.00
C GLU A 57 -7.80 7.35 -7.57
N THR A 58 -6.73 8.05 -7.24
CA THR A 58 -6.52 8.63 -5.91
C THR A 58 -7.47 9.81 -5.68
N ASP A 59 -7.64 10.69 -6.67
CA ASP A 59 -8.54 11.85 -6.60
C ASP A 59 -10.00 11.38 -6.52
N ASP A 60 -10.42 10.44 -7.37
CA ASP A 60 -11.77 9.87 -7.37
C ASP A 60 -12.08 9.21 -6.01
N LEU A 61 -11.12 8.46 -5.45
CA LEU A 61 -11.27 7.81 -4.15
C LEU A 61 -11.33 8.82 -3.01
N ARG A 62 -10.53 9.89 -3.06
CA ARG A 62 -10.54 10.98 -2.08
C ARG A 62 -11.89 11.69 -2.07
N ASP A 63 -12.39 12.06 -3.24
CA ASP A 63 -13.67 12.74 -3.40
C ASP A 63 -14.83 11.90 -2.88
N LYS A 64 -14.86 10.62 -3.24
CA LYS A 64 -15.84 9.66 -2.73
C LYS A 64 -15.81 9.57 -1.21
N ASN A 65 -14.63 9.35 -0.62
CA ASN A 65 -14.48 9.21 0.82
C ASN A 65 -14.89 10.50 1.57
N ALA A 66 -14.54 11.66 1.01
CA ALA A 66 -14.92 12.96 1.58
C ALA A 66 -16.44 13.14 1.57
N MET A 67 -17.11 12.87 0.44
CA MET A 67 -18.57 12.97 0.33
C MET A 67 -19.30 11.98 1.24
N GLU A 68 -18.84 10.74 1.32
CA GLU A 68 -19.40 9.74 2.24
C GLU A 68 -19.26 10.17 3.71
N ALA A 69 -18.12 10.79 4.08
CA ALA A 69 -17.92 11.31 5.42
C ALA A 69 -18.87 12.49 5.72
N MET A 70 -19.02 13.44 4.80
CA MET A 70 -19.95 14.57 4.99
C MET A 70 -21.41 14.09 5.09
N ALA A 71 -21.82 13.12 4.27
CA ALA A 71 -23.13 12.51 4.34
C ALA A 71 -23.38 11.81 5.69
N LYS A 72 -22.39 11.11 6.24
CA LYS A 72 -22.47 10.49 7.58
C LYS A 72 -22.63 11.52 8.70
N LEU A 73 -22.16 12.75 8.49
CA LEU A 73 -22.35 13.87 9.40
C LEU A 73 -23.69 14.59 9.19
N GLY A 74 -24.52 14.15 8.23
CA GLY A 74 -25.80 14.77 7.90
C GLY A 74 -25.67 16.10 7.14
N LEU A 75 -24.49 16.41 6.61
CA LEU A 75 -24.22 17.65 5.88
C LEU A 75 -24.49 17.43 4.39
N LYS A 76 -25.29 18.32 3.79
CA LYS A 76 -25.39 18.42 2.33
C LYS A 76 -24.21 19.25 1.84
N THR A 77 -23.37 18.63 1.02
CA THR A 77 -22.18 19.27 0.46
C THR A 77 -22.04 18.95 -1.01
N ARG A 78 -21.37 19.84 -1.75
CA ARG A 78 -20.91 19.62 -3.12
C ARG A 78 -19.40 19.76 -3.18
N LEU A 79 -18.77 19.18 -4.21
CA LEU A 79 -17.33 19.32 -4.43
C LEU A 79 -17.05 20.55 -5.29
N VAL A 80 -16.07 21.35 -4.89
CA VAL A 80 -15.45 22.42 -5.68
C VAL A 80 -13.95 22.22 -5.59
N ASP A 81 -13.27 21.93 -6.70
CA ASP A 81 -11.84 21.62 -6.74
C ASP A 81 -11.39 20.59 -5.67
N HIS A 82 -12.12 19.47 -5.59
CA HIS A 82 -11.92 18.40 -4.59
C HIS A 82 -12.16 18.80 -3.12
N LEU A 83 -12.68 20.00 -2.87
CA LEU A 83 -13.06 20.47 -1.54
C LEU A 83 -14.57 20.32 -1.33
N PRO A 84 -15.03 19.54 -0.34
CA PRO A 84 -16.44 19.51 0.03
C PRO A 84 -16.83 20.83 0.70
N VAL A 85 -17.79 21.53 0.09
CA VAL A 85 -18.34 22.78 0.60
C VAL A 85 -19.84 22.64 0.86
N PRO A 86 -20.41 23.32 1.88
CA PRO A 86 -21.84 23.29 2.15
C PRO A 86 -22.67 23.65 0.92
N ASP A 87 -23.73 22.89 0.70
CA ASP A 87 -24.73 23.20 -0.31
C ASP A 87 -25.78 24.12 0.32
N LEU A 88 -25.85 25.37 -0.17
CA LEU A 88 -26.62 26.47 0.47
C LEU A 88 -27.95 26.75 -0.23
N ASP A 89 -28.44 25.82 -1.05
CA ASP A 89 -29.75 25.90 -1.72
C ASP A 89 -30.94 25.71 -0.75
#